data_AF-A0A126NYW0-F1
#
_entry.id   AF-A0A126NYW0-F1
#
_cell.length_a   1.000
_cell.length_b   1.000
_cell.length_c   1.000
_cell.angle_alpha   90.00
_cell.angle_beta   90.00
_cell.angle_gamma   90.00
#
_symmetry.space_group_name_H-M   'P 1'
#
loop_
_entity.id
_entity.type
_entity.pdbx_description
1 polymer ?
#
loop_
_entity_poly.entity_id
_entity_poly.type
_entity_poly.pdbx_seq_one_letter_code
_entity_poly.pdbx_strand_id
1 'polypeptide(L)'
;MASAGQNKIYLFLLATQTAAATFLFWVIFPLFHQMITQIGKPQDVSHLIEVEICLGTVVLHGAYWARYRWVTLQAPFHSPFIGHLVQFASRVSFFFGGAVFSALFFRHLPELDTLPSIDQTLVKGLVVLGVLFALFCYSLELDRLGKAIEDTPDREILPPGQHVDRDREHELD
;
A
#
# COMPACT_ATOMS: atom_id res chain seq x y z
N MET A 1 0.56 -26.72 -8.10
CA MET A 1 0.09 -27.04 -6.73
C MET A 1 1.07 -26.45 -5.74
N ALA A 2 0.77 -25.29 -5.16
CA ALA A 2 1.61 -24.76 -4.08
C ALA A 2 1.33 -25.56 -2.80
N SER A 3 2.39 -25.86 -2.05
CA SER A 3 2.27 -26.52 -0.75
C SER A 3 1.46 -25.63 0.20
N ALA A 4 0.60 -26.22 1.03
CA ALA A 4 -0.15 -25.51 2.08
C ALA A 4 0.75 -24.64 3.00
N GLY A 5 2.06 -24.93 3.06
CA GLY A 5 3.05 -24.10 3.74
C GLY A 5 3.26 -22.72 3.10
N GLN A 6 3.20 -22.59 1.77
CA GLN A 6 3.40 -21.31 1.08
C GLN A 6 2.25 -20.33 1.33
N ASN A 7 1.01 -20.81 1.43
CA ASN A 7 -0.13 -19.97 1.78
C ASN A 7 -0.04 -19.43 3.21
N LYS A 8 0.46 -20.23 4.15
CA LYS A 8 0.69 -19.78 5.53
C LYS A 8 1.77 -18.70 5.61
N ILE A 9 2.89 -18.90 4.89
CA ILE A 9 3.97 -17.91 4.82
C ILE A 9 3.47 -16.63 4.16
N TYR A 10 2.69 -16.73 3.08
CA TYR A 10 2.09 -15.57 2.42
C TYR A 10 1.19 -14.77 3.37
N LEU A 11 0.25 -15.44 4.06
CA LEU A 11 -0.65 -14.79 5.01
C LEU A 11 0.11 -14.14 6.17
N PHE A 12 1.17 -14.79 6.66
CA PHE A 12 2.02 -14.24 7.70
C PHE A 12 2.77 -12.99 7.24
N LEU A 13 3.35 -13.00 6.03
CA LEU A 13 4.03 -11.84 5.45
C LEU A 13 3.05 -10.68 5.21
N LEU A 14 1.87 -10.97 4.67
CA LEU A 14 0.82 -9.98 4.44
C LEU A 14 0.30 -9.38 5.75
N ALA A 15 0.09 -10.21 6.78
CA ALA A 15 -0.30 -9.75 8.11
C ALA A 15 0.80 -8.86 8.71
N THR A 16 2.06 -9.24 8.56
CA THR A 16 3.22 -8.45 9.01
C THR A 16 3.27 -7.10 8.31
N GLN A 17 3.09 -7.05 6.99
CA GLN A 17 3.04 -5.79 6.26
C GLN A 17 1.86 -4.92 6.67
N THR A 18 0.69 -5.51 6.84
CA THR A 18 -0.52 -4.78 7.25
C THR A 18 -0.36 -4.22 8.66
N ALA A 19 0.24 -4.98 9.58
CA ALA A 19 0.58 -4.50 10.92
C ALA A 19 1.62 -3.37 10.87
N ALA A 20 2.69 -3.51 10.08
CA ALA A 20 3.72 -2.48 9.92
C ALA A 20 3.17 -1.20 9.28
N ALA A 21 2.32 -1.33 8.25
CA ALA A 21 1.61 -0.19 7.65
C ALA A 21 0.69 0.48 8.68
N THR A 22 -0.13 -0.29 9.39
CA THR A 22 -1.03 0.23 10.44
C THR A 22 -0.24 0.96 11.54
N PHE A 23 0.89 0.41 11.94
CA PHE A 23 1.80 1.04 12.89
C PHE A 23 2.35 2.37 12.36
N LEU A 24 2.84 2.41 11.11
CA LEU A 24 3.28 3.66 10.49
C LEU A 24 2.14 4.68 10.40
N PHE A 25 0.93 4.26 10.04
CA PHE A 25 -0.24 5.13 10.06
C PHE A 25 -0.50 5.68 11.46
N TRP A 26 -0.43 4.85 12.48
CA TRP A 26 -0.65 5.25 13.86
C TRP A 26 0.37 6.28 14.36
N VAL A 27 1.64 6.14 13.96
CA VAL A 27 2.72 7.06 14.33
C VAL A 27 2.67 8.35 13.50
N ILE A 28 2.42 8.25 12.20
CA ILE A 28 2.44 9.39 11.26
C ILE A 28 1.15 10.24 11.37
N PHE A 29 0.00 9.64 11.66
CA PHE A 29 -1.27 10.36 11.77
C PHE A 29 -1.28 11.50 12.81
N PRO A 30 -0.85 11.31 14.07
CA PRO A 30 -0.79 12.39 15.05
C PRO A 30 0.21 13.47 14.65
N LEU A 31 1.34 13.08 14.03
CA LEU A 31 2.33 14.02 13.49
C LEU A 31 1.70 14.87 12.38
N PHE A 32 1.01 14.24 11.43
CA PHE A 32 0.30 14.90 10.34
C PHE A 32 -0.79 15.86 10.87
N HIS A 33 -1.58 15.43 11.86
CA HIS A 33 -2.58 16.27 12.51
C HIS A 33 -1.96 17.49 13.22
N GLN A 34 -0.86 17.29 13.94
CA GLN A 34 -0.11 18.38 14.56
C GLN A 34 0.46 19.36 13.52
N MET A 35 0.97 18.85 12.40
CA MET A 35 1.50 19.68 11.32
C MET A 35 0.43 20.55 10.67
N ILE A 36 -0.77 20.02 10.43
CA ILE A 36 -1.88 20.80 9.85
C ILE A 36 -2.44 21.82 10.84
N THR A 37 -2.48 21.49 12.13
CA THR A 37 -3.04 22.38 13.15
C THR A 37 -2.08 23.47 13.61
N GLN A 38 -0.77 23.26 13.48
CA GLN A 38 0.28 24.21 13.92
C GLN A 38 1.21 24.64 12.79
N ILE A 39 0.62 25.12 11.69
CA ILE A 39 1.36 25.65 10.54
C ILE A 39 2.27 26.80 11.01
N GLY A 40 3.58 26.65 10.83
CA GLY A 40 4.58 27.70 11.09
C GLY A 40 5.36 27.60 12.41
N LYS A 41 5.15 26.58 13.25
CA LYS A 41 6.03 26.30 14.40
C LYS A 41 7.01 25.16 14.09
N PRO A 42 8.31 25.30 14.43
CA PRO A 42 9.23 24.17 14.40
C PRO A 42 8.73 23.10 15.37
N GLN A 43 8.40 21.93 14.83
CA GLN A 43 8.04 20.76 15.61
C GLN A 43 9.32 19.97 15.87
N ASP A 44 9.67 19.85 17.15
CA ASP A 44 10.79 19.04 17.61
C ASP A 44 10.32 17.58 17.63
N VAL A 45 10.46 16.91 16.48
CA VAL A 45 10.13 15.50 16.37
C VAL A 45 11.16 14.72 17.16
N SER A 46 10.71 14.06 18.23
CA SER A 46 11.60 13.21 19.03
C SER A 46 12.30 12.19 18.15
N HIS A 47 13.61 12.03 18.32
CA HIS A 47 14.40 11.01 17.60
C HIS A 47 13.84 9.59 17.75
N LEU A 48 13.08 9.32 18.81
CA LEU A 48 12.36 8.05 18.97
C LEU A 48 11.33 7.83 17.86
N ILE A 49 10.57 8.86 17.49
CA ILE A 49 9.56 8.81 16.42
C ILE A 49 10.24 8.61 15.06
N GLU A 50 11.37 9.28 14.83
CA GLU A 50 12.16 9.08 13.60
C GLU A 50 12.65 7.63 13.48
N VAL A 51 13.12 7.05 14.57
CA VAL A 51 13.56 5.64 14.63
C VAL A 51 12.38 4.69 14.41
N GLU A 52 11.21 4.95 15.00
CA GLU A 52 10.00 4.16 14.80
C GLU A 52 9.55 4.16 13.32
N ILE A 53 9.55 5.33 12.67
CA ILE A 53 9.22 5.46 11.26
C ILE A 53 10.25 4.71 10.39
N CYS A 54 11.55 4.85 10.69
CA CYS A 54 12.60 4.12 9.98
C CYS A 54 12.42 2.60 10.13
N LEU A 55 12.17 2.13 11.34
CA LEU A 55 11.97 0.71 11.64
C LEU A 55 10.76 0.16 10.89
N GLY A 56 9.61 0.83 10.96
CA GLY A 56 8.40 0.43 10.24
C GLY A 56 8.62 0.37 8.72
N THR A 57 9.35 1.34 8.17
CA THR A 57 9.71 1.41 6.75
C THR A 57 10.61 0.24 6.32
N VAL A 58 11.61 -0.09 7.12
CA VAL A 58 12.51 -1.23 6.87
C VAL A 58 11.77 -2.55 6.95
N VAL A 59 10.86 -2.71 7.92
CA VAL A 59 10.02 -3.91 8.06
C VAL A 59 9.11 -4.08 6.85
N LEU A 60 8.44 -3.01 6.40
CA LEU A 60 7.59 -3.01 5.21
C LEU A 60 8.34 -3.42 3.95
N HIS A 61 9.50 -2.80 3.72
CA HIS A 61 10.39 -3.17 2.63
C HIS A 61 10.84 -4.62 2.74
N GLY A 62 11.37 -5.02 3.89
CA GLY A 62 11.87 -6.36 4.13
C GLY A 62 10.81 -7.42 3.85
N ALA A 63 9.60 -7.22 4.36
CA ALA A 63 8.48 -8.12 4.12
C ALA A 63 8.06 -8.16 2.64
N TYR A 64 8.01 -7.00 1.96
CA TYR A 64 7.70 -6.91 0.53
C TYR A 64 8.71 -7.63 -0.34
N TRP A 65 10.00 -7.36 -0.15
CA TRP A 65 11.06 -7.98 -0.93
C TRP A 65 11.19 -9.48 -0.63
N ALA A 66 11.00 -9.88 0.63
CA ALA A 66 10.95 -11.30 1.03
C ALA A 66 9.84 -12.04 0.29
N ARG A 67 8.64 -11.46 0.26
CA ARG A 67 7.51 -12.01 -0.49
C ARG A 67 7.80 -12.06 -1.98
N TYR A 68 8.27 -10.95 -2.57
CA TYR A 68 8.59 -10.86 -4.00
C TYR A 68 9.61 -11.92 -4.43
N ARG A 69 10.59 -12.22 -3.58
CA ARG A 69 11.67 -13.16 -3.90
C ARG A 69 11.31 -14.63 -3.69
N TRP A 70 10.45 -14.94 -2.70
CA TRP A 70 10.26 -16.31 -2.21
C TRP A 70 8.84 -16.86 -2.29
N VAL A 71 7.81 -16.02 -2.49
CA VAL A 71 6.41 -16.45 -2.37
C VAL A 71 5.58 -16.02 -3.58
N THR A 72 5.06 -17.01 -4.31
CA THR A 72 4.09 -16.78 -5.38
C THR A 72 2.76 -16.33 -4.81
N LEU A 73 2.19 -15.25 -5.36
CA LEU A 73 0.90 -14.72 -4.94
C LEU A 73 -0.19 -15.76 -5.27
N GLN A 74 -0.89 -16.24 -4.24
CA GLN A 74 -2.06 -17.09 -4.41
C GLN A 74 -3.20 -16.52 -3.58
N ALA A 75 -4.37 -16.35 -4.21
CA ALA A 75 -5.56 -15.88 -3.54
C ALA A 75 -6.01 -16.93 -2.52
N PRO A 76 -6.08 -16.59 -1.21
CA PRO A 76 -6.51 -17.53 -0.18
C PRO A 76 -8.02 -17.82 -0.26
N PHE A 77 -8.80 -16.92 -0.87
CA PHE A 77 -10.25 -17.02 -1.03
C PHE A 77 -10.70 -16.15 -2.22
N HIS A 78 -11.86 -16.47 -2.80
CA HIS A 78 -12.46 -15.74 -3.91
C HIS A 78 -13.71 -15.02 -3.41
N SER A 79 -13.69 -13.69 -3.44
CA SER A 79 -14.82 -12.86 -3.00
C SER A 79 -14.72 -11.48 -3.65
N PRO A 80 -15.59 -11.16 -4.63
CA PRO A 80 -15.55 -9.87 -5.33
C PRO A 80 -15.61 -8.66 -4.39
N PHE A 81 -16.43 -8.76 -3.34
CA PHE A 81 -16.57 -7.69 -2.34
C PHE A 81 -15.25 -7.44 -1.57
N ILE A 82 -14.58 -8.52 -1.13
CA ILE A 82 -13.31 -8.38 -0.41
C ILE A 82 -12.22 -7.89 -1.37
N GLY A 83 -12.20 -8.37 -2.61
CA GLY A 83 -11.29 -7.89 -3.65
C GLY A 83 -11.35 -6.38 -3.84
N HIS A 84 -12.55 -5.82 -3.99
CA HIS A 84 -12.75 -4.37 -4.09
C HIS A 84 -12.41 -3.61 -2.81
N LEU A 85 -12.74 -4.15 -1.63
CA LEU A 85 -12.38 -3.50 -0.37
C LEU A 85 -10.86 -3.37 -0.21
N VAL A 86 -10.11 -4.40 -0.62
CA VAL A 86 -8.65 -4.41 -0.62
C VAL A 86 -8.09 -3.43 -1.66
N GLN A 87 -8.65 -3.38 -2.88
CA GLN A 87 -8.28 -2.38 -3.90
C GLN A 87 -8.56 -0.94 -3.42
N PHE A 88 -9.67 -0.72 -2.72
CA PHE A 88 -9.99 0.58 -2.12
C PHE A 88 -8.94 0.96 -1.06
N ALA A 89 -8.59 0.04 -0.16
CA ALA A 89 -7.54 0.25 0.84
C ALA A 89 -6.17 0.58 0.22
N SER A 90 -5.84 -0.05 -0.91
CA SER A 90 -4.63 0.28 -1.70
C SER A 90 -4.62 1.76 -2.14
N ARG A 91 -5.74 2.27 -2.64
CA ARG A 91 -5.87 3.69 -3.07
C ARG A 91 -5.81 4.65 -1.89
N VAL A 92 -6.49 4.33 -0.80
CA VAL A 92 -6.46 5.15 0.44
C VAL A 92 -5.04 5.27 0.97
N SER A 93 -4.28 4.16 0.96
CA SER A 93 -2.90 4.15 1.46
C SER A 93 -1.99 5.09 0.67
N PHE A 94 -2.16 5.11 -0.66
CA PHE A 94 -1.40 6.01 -1.54
C PHE A 94 -1.78 7.49 -1.33
N PHE A 95 -3.08 7.80 -1.20
CA PHE A 95 -3.52 9.16 -0.94
C PHE A 95 -2.99 9.71 0.39
N PHE A 96 -2.98 8.89 1.44
CA PHE A 96 -2.41 9.29 2.71
C PHE A 96 -0.91 9.60 2.59
N GLY A 97 -0.13 8.74 1.92
CA GLY A 97 1.28 9.01 1.66
C GLY A 97 1.50 10.35 0.95
N GLY A 98 0.73 10.63 -0.10
CA GLY A 98 0.79 11.91 -0.83
C GLY A 98 0.43 13.13 0.02
N ALA A 99 -0.57 13.01 0.91
CA ALA A 99 -0.96 14.08 1.82
C ALA A 99 0.15 14.39 2.84
N VAL A 100 0.75 13.36 3.43
CA VAL A 100 1.87 13.49 4.38
C VAL A 100 3.08 14.12 3.70
N PHE A 101 3.44 13.66 2.49
CA PHE A 101 4.50 14.27 1.69
C PHE A 101 4.26 15.76 1.44
N SER A 102 3.04 16.11 1.03
CA SER A 102 2.69 17.51 0.73
C SER A 102 2.83 18.38 1.99
N ALA A 103 2.31 17.92 3.13
CA ALA A 103 2.43 18.63 4.40
C ALA A 103 3.91 18.83 4.82
N LEU A 104 4.76 17.81 4.64
CA LEU A 104 6.19 17.90 4.94
C LEU A 104 6.92 18.85 3.99
N PHE A 105 6.63 18.79 2.69
CA PHE A 105 7.27 19.64 1.69
C PHE A 105 6.94 21.12 1.91
N PHE A 106 5.67 21.47 2.14
CA PHE A 106 5.27 22.86 2.41
C PHE A 106 5.92 23.43 3.68
N ARG A 107 6.23 22.59 4.67
CA ARG A 107 6.88 23.03 5.92
C ARG A 107 8.40 23.18 5.80
N HIS A 108 9.08 22.38 4.98
CA HIS A 108 10.54 22.51 4.80
C HIS A 108 10.94 23.68 3.89
N LEU A 109 10.01 24.20 3.09
CA LEU A 109 10.22 25.42 2.29
C LEU A 109 10.60 26.66 3.13
N PRO A 110 9.93 26.99 4.25
CA PRO A 110 10.32 28.11 5.11
C PRO A 110 11.55 27.86 6.01
N GLU A 111 11.96 26.60 6.25
CA GLU A 111 13.19 26.29 7.02
C GLU A 111 14.48 26.46 6.18
N LEU A 112 14.37 26.57 4.85
CA LEU A 112 15.49 26.89 3.95
C LEU A 112 16.01 28.33 4.12
N ASP A 113 15.22 29.24 4.70
CA ASP A 113 15.65 30.62 4.98
C ASP A 113 16.66 30.69 6.13
N THR A 114 16.78 29.64 6.96
CA THR A 114 17.77 29.51 8.02
C THR A 114 18.65 28.30 7.78
N LEU A 115 19.52 28.38 6.76
CA LEU A 115 20.48 27.36 6.29
C LEU A 115 20.86 26.29 7.34
N PRO A 116 20.14 25.16 7.42
CA PRO A 116 20.68 23.95 8.00
C PRO A 116 21.77 23.45 7.04
N SER A 117 22.73 22.68 7.55
CA SER A 117 23.68 22.01 6.67
C SER A 117 22.91 21.12 5.67
N ILE A 118 23.23 21.26 4.38
CA ILE A 118 22.49 20.65 3.24
C ILE A 118 22.34 19.13 3.40
N ASP A 119 23.26 18.50 4.11
CA ASP A 119 23.27 17.09 4.45
C ASP A 119 22.03 16.66 5.27
N GLN A 120 21.60 17.44 6.26
CA GLN A 120 20.45 17.09 7.09
C GLN A 120 19.13 17.14 6.32
N THR A 121 18.95 18.16 5.46
CA THR A 121 17.77 18.28 4.60
C THR A 121 17.70 17.13 3.60
N LEU A 122 18.84 16.73 3.01
CA LEU A 122 18.91 15.57 2.12
C LEU A 122 18.55 14.26 2.83
N VAL A 123 19.09 14.02 4.02
CA VAL A 123 18.79 12.81 4.81
C VAL A 123 17.30 12.73 5.14
N LYS A 124 16.69 13.83 5.62
CA LYS A 124 15.25 13.86 5.91
C LYS A 124 14.42 13.63 4.64
N GLY A 125 14.81 14.24 3.51
CA GLY A 125 14.16 14.00 2.22
C GLY A 125 14.23 12.54 1.77
N LEU A 126 15.38 11.88 1.96
CA LEU A 126 15.56 10.46 1.65
C LEU A 126 14.71 9.55 2.55
N VAL A 127 14.60 9.88 3.85
CA VAL A 127 13.72 9.13 4.77
C VAL A 127 12.27 9.22 4.32
N VAL A 128 11.79 10.42 3.99
CA VAL A 128 10.41 10.61 3.49
C VAL A 128 10.20 9.85 2.19
N LEU A 129 11.14 9.93 1.26
CA LEU A 129 11.07 9.17 0.00
C LEU A 129 11.02 7.65 0.26
N GLY A 130 11.81 7.17 1.23
CA GLY A 130 11.79 5.78 1.67
C GLY A 130 10.43 5.34 2.23
N VAL A 131 9.80 6.16 3.07
CA VAL A 131 8.45 5.91 3.60
C VAL A 131 7.42 5.85 2.48
N LEU A 132 7.44 6.81 1.56
CA LEU A 132 6.53 6.85 0.41
C LEU A 132 6.70 5.62 -0.47
N PHE A 133 7.93 5.23 -0.72
CA PHE A 133 8.24 4.04 -1.50
C PHE A 133 7.75 2.77 -0.81
N ALA A 134 7.90 2.65 0.52
CA ALA A 134 7.36 1.54 1.30
C ALA A 134 5.83 1.46 1.22
N LEU A 135 5.14 2.60 1.38
CA LEU A 135 3.69 2.68 1.27
C LEU A 135 3.21 2.35 -0.15
N PHE A 136 3.95 2.78 -1.18
CA PHE A 136 3.70 2.40 -2.56
C PHE A 136 3.83 0.89 -2.78
N CYS A 137 4.89 0.27 -2.26
CA CYS A 137 5.08 -1.19 -2.34
C CYS A 137 3.92 -1.94 -1.68
N TYR A 138 3.48 -1.50 -0.49
CA TYR A 138 2.32 -2.06 0.20
C TYR A 138 1.02 -1.88 -0.59
N SER A 139 0.76 -0.67 -1.10
CA SER A 139 -0.39 -0.36 -1.95
C SER A 139 -0.43 -1.26 -3.19
N LEU A 140 0.71 -1.49 -3.85
CA LEU A 140 0.82 -2.38 -4.99
C LEU A 140 0.56 -3.84 -4.63
N GLU A 141 0.99 -4.28 -3.44
CA GLU A 141 0.71 -5.63 -2.95
C GLU A 141 -0.78 -5.84 -2.66
N LEU A 142 -1.44 -4.86 -2.03
CA LEU A 142 -2.88 -4.88 -1.84
C LEU A 142 -3.63 -4.91 -3.17
N ASP A 143 -3.25 -4.10 -4.16
CA ASP A 143 -3.88 -4.11 -5.49
C ASP A 143 -3.76 -5.47 -6.18
N ARG A 144 -2.57 -6.09 -6.11
CA ARG A 144 -2.34 -7.46 -6.64
C ARG A 144 -3.17 -8.50 -5.91
N LEU A 145 -3.27 -8.41 -4.58
CA LEU A 145 -4.10 -9.31 -3.78
C LEU A 145 -5.58 -9.14 -4.11
N GLY A 146 -6.06 -7.89 -4.22
CA GLY A 146 -7.45 -7.60 -4.53
C GLY A 146 -7.85 -8.15 -5.90
N LYS A 147 -7.01 -7.99 -6.92
CA LYS A 147 -7.21 -8.60 -8.26
C LYS A 147 -7.25 -10.13 -8.20
N ALA A 148 -6.34 -10.75 -7.44
CA ALA A 148 -6.31 -12.20 -7.32
C ALA A 148 -7.54 -12.75 -6.58
N ILE A 149 -8.10 -12.01 -5.61
CA ILE A 149 -9.33 -12.37 -4.91
C ILE A 149 -10.58 -12.18 -5.81
N GLU A 150 -10.53 -11.20 -6.72
CA GLU A 150 -11.61 -10.89 -7.66
C GLU A 150 -11.70 -11.91 -8.81
N ASP A 151 -10.56 -12.44 -9.28
CA ASP A 151 -10.50 -13.41 -10.38
C ASP A 151 -11.37 -14.64 -10.05
N THR A 152 -12.52 -14.71 -10.72
CA THR A 152 -13.46 -15.83 -10.59
C THR A 152 -13.11 -16.85 -11.69
N PRO A 153 -12.91 -18.14 -11.36
CA PRO A 153 -12.56 -19.16 -12.36
C PRO A 153 -13.63 -19.39 -13.46
N ASP A 154 -14.82 -18.81 -13.32
CA ASP A 154 -15.94 -19.02 -14.25
C ASP A 154 -15.85 -18.21 -15.56
N ARG A 155 -14.86 -17.33 -15.73
CA ARG A 155 -14.69 -16.57 -16.99
C ARG A 155 -13.89 -17.30 -18.08
N GLU A 156 -13.33 -18.47 -17.79
CA GLU A 156 -12.49 -19.23 -18.75
C GLU A 156 -13.20 -20.48 -19.35
N ILE A 157 -14.49 -20.70 -19.05
CA ILE A 157 -15.28 -21.83 -19.62
C ILE A 157 -16.39 -21.37 -20.58
N LEU A 158 -16.17 -20.30 -21.35
CA LEU A 158 -16.99 -20.05 -22.53
C LEU A 158 -16.06 -19.81 -23.73
N PRO A 159 -15.85 -20.82 -24.60
CA PRO A 159 -15.18 -20.60 -25.87
C PRO A 159 -15.94 -19.54 -26.68
N PRO A 160 -15.23 -18.68 -27.43
CA PRO A 160 -15.86 -17.62 -28.23
C PRO A 160 -16.62 -18.27 -29.39
N GLY A 161 -17.92 -18.54 -29.21
CA GLY A 161 -18.71 -19.18 -30.27
C GLY A 161 -20.15 -19.61 -29.95
N GLN A 162 -20.64 -19.51 -28.71
CA GLN A 162 -22.05 -19.82 -28.40
C GLN A 162 -22.84 -18.57 -28.01
N HIS A 163 -22.89 -17.59 -28.90
CA HIS A 163 -24.13 -16.81 -29.07
C HIS A 163 -24.96 -17.56 -30.12
N VAL A 164 -25.57 -18.68 -29.72
CA VAL A 164 -26.66 -19.26 -30.50
C VAL A 164 -27.81 -18.28 -30.34
N ASP A 165 -28.06 -17.57 -31.43
CA ASP A 165 -29.23 -16.75 -31.73
C ASP A 165 -30.51 -17.52 -31.35
N ARG A 166 -31.00 -17.30 -30.13
CA ARG A 166 -32.21 -17.93 -29.58
C ARG A 166 -33.47 -17.11 -29.92
N ASP A 167 -33.37 -16.21 -30.90
CA ASP A 167 -34.49 -15.36 -31.31
C ASP A 167 -35.01 -15.72 -32.72
N ARG A 168 -34.41 -16.71 -33.40
CA ARG A 168 -34.80 -17.11 -34.78
C ARG A 168 -35.71 -18.33 -34.91
N GLU A 169 -36.07 -19.02 -33.84
CA GLU A 169 -36.91 -20.23 -33.92
C GLU A 169 -38.42 -19.96 -33.71
N HIS A 170 -38.84 -18.71 -33.50
CA HIS A 170 -40.26 -18.36 -33.31
C HIS A 170 -40.92 -17.64 -34.50
N GLU A 171 -40.23 -17.48 -35.63
CA GLU A 171 -40.77 -16.77 -36.80
C GLU A 171 -41.20 -17.69 -37.97
N LEU A 172 -41.11 -19.02 -37.79
CA LEU A 172 -41.52 -20.00 -38.78
C LEU A 172 -42.33 -21.13 -38.11
N ASP A 173 -43.53 -20.80 -37.63
CA ASP A 173 -44.66 -21.72 -37.49
C ASP A 173 -45.98 -20.94 -37.57
#